data_AF-A0A1U7JA93-F1
#
_entry.id   AF-A0A1U7JA93-F1
#
_cell.length_a   1.000
_cell.length_b   1.000
_cell.length_c   1.000
_cell.angle_alpha   90.00
_cell.angle_beta   90.00
_cell.angle_gamma   90.00
#
_symmetry.space_group_name_H-M   'P 1'
#
loop_
_entity.id
_entity.type
_entity.pdbx_description
1 polymer ?
#
loop_
_entity_poly.entity_id
_entity_poly.type
_entity_poly.pdbx_seq_one_letter_code
_entity_poly.pdbx_strand_id
1 'polypeptide(L)'
;MSQDLKQELTDMLAPADWAWISPHANRGAVVVVDPQLDLVEVGMAIATDNTAAVNHWIAEALITKPSPLQLEVWDQAAKKQFQSLIVQPFVLVQEAPVHEN
;
A
#
# COMPACT_ATOMS: atom_id res chain seq x y z
N MET A 1 -16.84 -15.78 -5.96
CA MET A 1 -16.37 -14.68 -6.83
C MET A 1 -15.70 -13.58 -6.00
N SER A 2 -16.42 -12.78 -5.19
CA SER A 2 -15.79 -11.72 -4.38
C SER A 2 -15.07 -12.21 -3.11
N GLN A 3 -15.52 -13.33 -2.53
CA GLN A 3 -14.87 -13.91 -1.34
C GLN A 3 -13.51 -14.56 -1.67
N ASP A 4 -13.39 -15.17 -2.85
CA ASP A 4 -12.14 -15.81 -3.30
C ASP A 4 -11.03 -14.76 -3.49
N LEU A 5 -11.34 -13.64 -4.15
CA LEU A 5 -10.39 -12.54 -4.34
C LEU A 5 -9.92 -11.94 -3.01
N LYS A 6 -10.84 -11.73 -2.06
CA LYS A 6 -10.47 -11.20 -0.74
C LYS A 6 -9.51 -12.14 -0.01
N GLN A 7 -9.73 -13.45 -0.11
CA GLN A 7 -8.83 -14.44 0.48
C GLN A 7 -7.46 -14.41 -0.21
N GLU A 8 -7.40 -14.39 -1.54
CA GLU A 8 -6.16 -14.28 -2.29
C GLU A 8 -5.35 -13.04 -1.90
N LEU A 9 -6.02 -11.88 -1.79
CA LEU A 9 -5.37 -10.64 -1.33
C LEU A 9 -4.89 -10.75 0.11
N THR A 10 -5.66 -11.38 0.99
CA THR A 10 -5.24 -11.60 2.38
C THR A 10 -4.00 -12.50 2.45
N ASP A 11 -3.93 -13.54 1.61
CA ASP A 11 -2.79 -14.44 1.56
C ASP A 11 -1.54 -13.77 0.94
N MET A 12 -1.74 -12.75 0.09
CA MET A 12 -0.67 -11.91 -0.46
C MET A 12 -0.21 -10.79 0.48
N LEU A 13 -0.94 -10.52 1.55
CA LEU A 13 -0.59 -9.51 2.54
C LEU A 13 0.66 -9.95 3.31
N ALA A 14 1.77 -9.29 3.09
CA ALA A 14 3.05 -9.67 3.69
C ALA A 14 3.91 -8.45 4.05
N PRO A 15 4.71 -8.52 5.12
CA PRO A 15 5.72 -7.51 5.38
C PRO A 15 6.77 -7.52 4.26
N ALA A 16 7.18 -6.34 3.81
CA ALA A 16 8.21 -6.18 2.79
C ALA A 16 9.18 -5.05 3.16
N ASP A 17 10.45 -5.26 2.86
CA ASP A 17 11.49 -4.27 3.05
C ASP A 17 11.41 -3.19 1.96
N TRP A 18 11.73 -1.94 2.31
CA TRP A 18 11.76 -0.83 1.36
C TRP A 18 12.60 -1.11 0.11
N ALA A 19 13.71 -1.84 0.25
CA ALA A 19 14.59 -2.21 -0.87
C ALA A 19 13.86 -2.96 -1.99
N TRP A 20 12.82 -3.72 -1.68
CA TRP A 20 12.00 -4.45 -2.64
C TRP A 20 10.91 -3.58 -3.25
N ILE A 21 10.45 -2.56 -2.52
CA ILE A 21 9.37 -1.64 -2.91
C ILE A 21 9.91 -0.47 -3.75
N SER A 22 11.11 0.03 -3.46
CA SER A 22 11.73 1.19 -4.12
C SER A 22 11.72 1.14 -5.66
N PRO A 23 11.97 -0.01 -6.33
CA PRO A 23 11.84 -0.10 -7.79
C PRO A 23 10.43 0.19 -8.31
N HIS A 24 9.39 -0.19 -7.56
CA HIS A 24 7.99 0.08 -7.90
C HIS A 24 7.63 1.54 -7.62
N ALA A 25 8.18 2.11 -6.55
CA ALA A 25 7.98 3.52 -6.21
C ALA A 25 8.54 4.45 -7.29
N ASN A 26 9.75 4.15 -7.79
CA ASN A 26 10.39 4.88 -8.89
C ASN A 26 9.59 4.80 -10.22
N ARG A 27 8.74 3.79 -10.39
CA ARG A 27 7.82 3.66 -11.55
C ARG A 27 6.47 4.35 -11.33
N GLY A 28 6.25 4.96 -10.16
CA GLY A 28 4.98 5.57 -9.79
C GLY A 28 3.86 4.55 -9.52
N ALA A 29 4.22 3.29 -9.24
CA ALA A 29 3.30 2.18 -9.02
C ALA A 29 3.06 1.87 -7.53
N VAL A 30 3.62 2.67 -6.61
CA VAL A 30 3.41 2.51 -5.16
C VAL A 30 2.30 3.44 -4.68
N VAL A 31 1.43 2.87 -3.86
CA VAL A 31 0.31 3.55 -3.23
C VAL A 31 0.48 3.42 -1.71
N VAL A 32 0.53 4.56 -1.03
CA VAL A 32 0.63 4.63 0.43
C VAL A 32 -0.77 4.66 1.00
N VAL A 33 -1.08 3.70 1.86
CA VAL A 33 -2.37 3.54 2.52
C VAL A 33 -2.23 3.97 3.97
N ASP A 34 -3.13 4.84 4.42
CA ASP A 34 -3.19 5.29 5.80
C ASP A 34 -3.49 4.11 6.76
N PRO A 35 -2.87 4.06 7.96
CA PRO A 35 -3.12 3.01 8.96
C PRO A 35 -4.59 2.90 9.41
N GLN A 36 -5.43 3.91 9.17
CA GLN A 36 -6.87 3.85 9.46
C GLN A 36 -7.65 2.95 8.49
N LEU A 37 -7.09 2.66 7.31
CA LEU A 37 -7.70 1.80 6.31
C LEU A 37 -7.15 0.37 6.38
N ASP A 38 -8.00 -0.60 6.06
CA ASP A 38 -7.58 -1.98 5.88
C ASP A 38 -6.97 -2.17 4.49
N LEU A 39 -5.74 -2.69 4.44
CA LEU A 39 -4.97 -2.89 3.22
C LEU A 39 -5.67 -3.81 2.22
N VAL A 40 -6.37 -4.85 2.72
CA VAL A 40 -7.11 -5.81 1.88
C VAL A 40 -8.37 -5.17 1.32
N GLU A 41 -9.09 -4.35 2.09
CA GLU A 41 -10.27 -3.60 1.61
C GLU A 41 -9.88 -2.60 0.51
N VAL A 42 -8.77 -1.88 0.69
CA VAL A 42 -8.24 -1.00 -0.35
C VAL A 42 -7.82 -1.80 -1.58
N GLY A 43 -7.16 -2.94 -1.39
CA GLY A 43 -6.76 -3.83 -2.47
C GLY A 43 -7.95 -4.37 -3.27
N MET A 44 -9.03 -4.76 -2.58
CA MET A 44 -10.29 -5.19 -3.19
C MET A 44 -10.90 -4.08 -4.04
N ALA A 45 -10.95 -2.85 -3.52
CA ALA A 45 -11.51 -1.71 -4.24
C ALA A 45 -10.72 -1.39 -5.52
N ILE A 46 -9.38 -1.48 -5.47
CA ILE A 46 -8.53 -1.29 -6.66
C ILE A 46 -8.72 -2.46 -7.65
N ALA A 47 -8.70 -3.71 -7.19
CA ALA A 47 -8.84 -4.90 -8.04
C ALA A 47 -10.21 -5.01 -8.73
N THR A 48 -11.26 -4.46 -8.11
CA THR A 48 -12.63 -4.44 -8.65
C THR A 48 -12.97 -3.14 -9.39
N ASP A 49 -11.99 -2.26 -9.60
CA ASP A 49 -12.16 -0.94 -10.24
C ASP A 49 -13.26 -0.09 -9.57
N ASN A 50 -13.37 -0.17 -8.23
CA ASN A 50 -14.28 0.64 -7.44
C ASN A 50 -13.75 2.08 -7.29
N THR A 51 -13.80 2.81 -8.41
CA THR A 51 -13.33 4.19 -8.52
C THR A 51 -14.01 5.14 -7.54
N ALA A 52 -15.26 4.88 -7.14
CA ALA A 52 -15.97 5.71 -6.17
C ALA A 52 -15.30 5.67 -4.79
N ALA A 53 -14.99 4.47 -4.28
CA ALA A 53 -14.29 4.31 -3.01
C ALA A 53 -12.85 4.86 -3.08
N VAL A 54 -12.13 4.53 -4.16
CA VAL A 54 -10.75 5.00 -4.36
C VAL A 54 -10.68 6.53 -4.42
N ASN A 55 -11.56 7.19 -5.18
CA ASN A 55 -11.59 8.65 -5.27
C ASN A 55 -11.95 9.31 -3.93
N HIS A 56 -12.83 8.69 -3.14
CA HIS A 56 -13.16 9.19 -1.81
C HIS A 56 -11.93 9.17 -0.89
N TRP A 57 -11.20 8.05 -0.84
CA TRP A 57 -9.99 7.97 -0.01
C TRP A 57 -8.85 8.88 -0.49
N ILE A 58 -8.74 9.11 -1.80
CA ILE A 58 -7.80 10.10 -2.34
C ILE A 58 -8.19 11.52 -1.90
N ALA A 59 -9.47 11.88 -1.94
CA ALA A 59 -9.96 13.19 -1.53
C ALA A 59 -9.74 13.46 -0.04
N GLU A 60 -9.87 12.42 0.80
CA GLU A 60 -9.59 12.46 2.24
C GLU A 60 -8.09 12.31 2.58
N ALA A 61 -7.22 12.18 1.56
CA ALA A 61 -5.79 11.90 1.72
C ALA A 61 -5.45 10.62 2.51
N LEU A 62 -6.39 9.66 2.58
CA LEU A 62 -6.21 8.35 3.21
C LEU A 62 -5.44 7.38 2.32
N ILE A 63 -5.42 7.64 1.01
CA ILE A 63 -4.58 6.93 0.06
C ILE A 63 -3.85 7.95 -0.80
N THR A 64 -2.53 7.89 -0.81
CA THR A 64 -1.68 8.86 -1.51
C THR A 64 -0.56 8.19 -2.27
N LYS A 65 0.09 8.92 -3.18
CA LYS A 65 1.39 8.51 -3.71
C LYS A 65 2.49 8.97 -2.76
N PRO A 66 3.59 8.22 -2.65
CA PRO A 66 4.71 8.65 -1.81
C PRO A 66 5.27 9.97 -2.36
N SER A 67 5.43 10.95 -1.47
CA SER A 67 6.06 12.22 -1.83
C SER A 67 7.56 12.03 -2.08
N PRO A 68 8.21 12.89 -2.87
CA PRO A 68 9.66 12.82 -3.09
C PRO A 68 10.46 12.80 -1.78
N LEU A 69 10.04 13.60 -0.80
CA LEU A 69 10.66 13.65 0.52
C LEU A 69 10.50 12.33 1.29
N GLN A 70 9.33 11.70 1.24
CA GLN A 70 9.13 10.37 1.85
C GLN A 70 10.03 9.32 1.20
N LEU A 71 10.15 9.34 -0.14
CA LEU A 71 11.05 8.44 -0.85
C LEU A 71 12.50 8.61 -0.39
N GLU A 72 12.99 9.85 -0.28
CA GLU A 72 14.34 10.12 0.22
C GLU A 72 14.54 9.61 1.66
N VAL A 73 13.56 9.82 2.54
CA VAL A 73 13.61 9.34 3.93
C VAL A 73 13.65 7.82 3.99
N TRP A 74 12.82 7.14 3.21
CA TRP A 74 12.78 5.67 3.18
C TRP A 74 14.03 5.08 2.54
N ASP A 75 14.61 5.74 1.54
CA ASP A 75 15.86 5.33 0.90
C ASP A 75 17.03 5.37 1.89
N GLN A 76 17.10 6.42 2.72
CA GLN A 76 18.07 6.49 3.83
C GLN A 76 17.80 5.43 4.92
N ALA A 77 16.54 5.08 5.13
CA ALA A 77 16.11 4.07 6.08
C ALA A 77 15.96 2.69 5.41
N ALA A 78 17.02 2.16 4.79
CA ALA A 78 16.98 0.90 4.02
C ALA A 78 16.43 -0.33 4.78
N LYS A 79 16.40 -0.30 6.12
CA LYS A 79 15.81 -1.34 6.98
C LYS A 79 14.33 -1.12 7.31
N LYS A 80 13.69 -0.09 6.75
CA LYS A 80 12.28 0.21 7.00
C LYS A 80 11.43 -0.88 6.36
N GLN A 81 10.56 -1.47 7.17
CA GLN A 81 9.60 -2.49 6.75
C GLN A 81 8.21 -1.86 6.66
N PHE A 82 7.47 -2.32 5.67
CA PHE A 82 6.09 -1.93 5.45
C PHE A 82 5.23 -3.18 5.42
N GLN A 83 3.97 -3.05 5.83
CA GLN A 83 2.98 -4.01 5.40
C GLN A 83 2.70 -3.76 3.92
N SER A 84 2.77 -4.79 3.08
CA SER A 84 2.61 -4.67 1.64
C SER A 84 1.55 -5.61 1.10
N LEU A 85 0.88 -5.15 0.03
CA LEU A 85 -0.06 -5.94 -0.75
C LEU A 85 0.12 -5.62 -2.23
N ILE A 86 0.24 -6.66 -3.05
CA ILE A 86 0.42 -6.49 -4.50
C ILE A 86 -0.95 -6.58 -5.17
N VAL A 87 -1.38 -5.49 -5.82
CA VAL A 87 -2.61 -5.42 -6.61
C VAL A 87 -2.25 -4.86 -7.97
N GLN A 88 -1.94 -5.76 -8.90
CA GLN A 88 -1.33 -5.37 -10.17
C GLN A 88 -2.16 -4.31 -10.92
N PRO A 89 -1.51 -3.27 -11.47
CA PRO A 89 -0.05 -3.05 -11.55
C PRO A 89 0.56 -2.36 -10.32
N PHE A 90 -0.20 -2.12 -9.26
CA PHE A 90 0.20 -1.35 -8.10
C PHE A 90 0.73 -2.20 -6.94
N VAL A 91 1.52 -1.56 -6.08
CA VAL A 91 1.96 -2.10 -4.80
C VAL A 91 1.44 -1.16 -3.72
N LEU A 92 0.55 -1.67 -2.87
CA LEU A 92 0.02 -0.95 -1.74
C LEU A 92 0.97 -1.16 -0.57
N VAL A 93 1.30 -0.08 0.13
CA VAL A 93 2.15 -0.10 1.31
C VAL A 93 1.49 0.65 2.45
N GLN A 94 1.62 0.13 3.64
CA GLN A 94 1.19 0.79 4.87
C GLN A 94 2.35 0.74 5.86
N GLU A 95 2.58 1.84 6.54
CA GLU A 95 3.54 1.85 7.64
C GLU A 95 3.01 0.92 8.73
N ALA A 96 3.77 -0.11 9.08
CA ALA A 96 3.41 -0.96 10.19
C ALA A 96 3.28 -0.06 11.43
N PRO A 97 2.24 -0.24 12.28
CA PRO A 97 2.17 0.47 13.53
C PRO A 97 3.48 0.20 14.27
N VAL A 98 4.24 1.26 14.55
CA VAL A 98 5.40 1.16 15.43
C VAL A 98 4.82 0.70 16.76
N HIS A 99 4.96 -0.58 17.09
CA HIS A 99 4.75 -1.05 18.45
C HIS A 99 5.87 -0.42 19.29
N GLU A 100 5.68 0.84 19.69
CA GLU A 100 6.40 1.43 20.82
C GLU A 100 6.01 0.60 22.05
N ASN A 101 6.98 -0.14 22.59
CA ASN A 101 6.86 -0.89 23.83
C ASN A 101 7.60 -0.16 24.95
#